data_AF-A0A7X0RG50-F1
#
_entry.id   AF-A0A7X0RG50-F1
#
_cell.length_a   1.000
_cell.length_b   1.000
_cell.length_c   1.000
_cell.angle_alpha   90.00
_cell.angle_beta   90.00
_cell.angle_gamma   90.00
#
_symmetry.space_group_name_H-M   'P 1'
#
loop_
_entity.id
_entity.type
_entity.pdbx_description
1 polymer ?
#
loop_
_entity_poly.entity_id
_entity_poly.type
_entity_poly.pdbx_seq_one_letter_code
_entity_poly.pdbx_strand_id
1 'polypeptide(L)'
;MYGDTSVIRALARDLREQAADIRTEADRLVGQADAVHWKGLAADAMRHRTRERAAALRRSAGLHEDAADALDHHAHEVDRLKDLIAAIERKVHGLIEGARDRLADLGHGLVDGLRKVLPDAGDQLLDRFVPPPPGNKAWLDVDVPGLGR
;
A
#
# COMPACT_ATOMS: atom_id res chain seq x y z
N MET A 1 5.69 1.02 13.29
CA MET A 1 5.68 0.18 12.06
C MET A 1 4.52 0.66 11.21
N TYR A 2 4.74 0.96 9.92
CA TYR A 2 3.67 1.44 9.03
C TYR A 2 2.50 0.46 9.03
N GLY A 3 1.27 0.98 9.16
CA GLY A 3 0.05 0.25 9.52
C GLY A 3 -0.15 -1.07 8.77
N ASP A 4 -0.84 -2.00 9.41
CA ASP A 4 -1.21 -3.28 8.82
C ASP A 4 -2.18 -3.06 7.64
N THR A 5 -1.70 -3.30 6.42
CA THR A 5 -2.47 -3.14 5.18
C THR A 5 -3.56 -4.19 5.04
N SER A 6 -3.52 -5.28 5.82
CA SER A 6 -4.61 -6.26 5.86
C SER A 6 -5.89 -5.66 6.45
N VAL A 7 -5.78 -4.76 7.43
CA VAL A 7 -6.91 -4.05 8.04
C VAL A 7 -7.57 -3.10 7.03
N ILE A 8 -6.76 -2.39 6.24
CA ILE A 8 -7.25 -1.49 5.18
C ILE A 8 -8.00 -2.29 4.11
N ARG A 9 -7.45 -3.42 3.67
CA ARG A 9 -8.10 -4.33 2.71
C ARG A 9 -9.38 -4.94 3.26
N ALA A 10 -9.42 -5.28 4.55
CA ALA A 10 -10.62 -5.76 5.20
C ALA A 10 -11.73 -4.70 5.15
N LEU A 11 -11.41 -3.45 5.50
CA LEU A 11 -12.35 -2.33 5.39
C LEU A 11 -12.84 -2.09 3.96
N ALA A 12 -11.95 -2.17 2.95
CA ALA A 12 -12.34 -2.05 1.55
C ALA A 12 -13.33 -3.14 1.12
N ARG A 13 -13.13 -4.38 1.58
CA ARG A 13 -14.09 -5.47 1.34
C ARG A 13 -15.44 -5.21 2.02
N ASP A 14 -15.43 -4.76 3.27
CA ASP A 14 -16.67 -4.46 4.01
C ASP A 14 -17.48 -3.35 3.32
N LEU A 15 -16.81 -2.32 2.77
CA LEU A 15 -17.47 -1.28 1.98
C LEU A 15 -18.11 -1.82 0.69
N ARG A 16 -17.47 -2.77 0.01
CA ARG A 16 -18.04 -3.42 -1.18
C ARG A 16 -19.25 -4.28 -0.84
N GLU A 17 -19.21 -4.99 0.29
CA GLU A 17 -20.34 -5.76 0.79
C GLU A 17 -21.53 -4.82 1.10
N GLN A 18 -21.29 -3.72 1.81
CA GLN A 18 -22.31 -2.70 2.06
C GLN A 18 -22.87 -2.10 0.76
N ALA A 19 -22.03 -1.85 -0.24
CA ALA A 19 -22.49 -1.36 -1.54
C ALA A 19 -23.43 -2.36 -2.24
N ALA A 20 -23.11 -3.66 -2.19
CA ALA A 20 -23.94 -4.72 -2.76
C ALA A 20 -25.30 -4.84 -2.03
N ASP A 21 -25.29 -4.75 -0.70
CA ASP A 21 -26.52 -4.75 0.11
C ASP A 21 -27.42 -3.56 -0.23
N ILE A 22 -26.85 -2.36 -0.34
CA ILE A 22 -27.59 -1.14 -0.71
C ILE A 22 -28.23 -1.28 -2.10
N ARG A 23 -27.54 -1.90 -3.06
CA ARG A 23 -28.10 -2.15 -4.41
C ARG A 23 -29.24 -3.15 -4.37
N THR A 24 -29.05 -4.24 -3.65
CA THR A 24 -30.08 -5.27 -3.46
C THR A 24 -31.35 -4.66 -2.86
N GLU A 25 -31.19 -3.80 -1.85
CA GLU A 25 -32.30 -3.08 -1.23
C GLU A 25 -32.98 -2.08 -2.19
N ALA A 26 -32.19 -1.36 -2.99
CA ALA A 26 -32.73 -0.45 -4.01
C ALA A 26 -33.56 -1.20 -5.07
N ASP A 27 -33.11 -2.37 -5.50
CA ASP A 27 -33.82 -3.22 -6.45
C ASP A 27 -35.10 -3.81 -5.84
N ARG A 28 -35.02 -4.24 -4.57
CA ARG A 28 -36.19 -4.71 -3.81
C ARG A 28 -37.25 -3.62 -3.69
N LEU A 29 -36.87 -2.38 -3.38
CA LEU A 29 -37.80 -1.25 -3.27
C LEU A 29 -38.53 -0.97 -4.59
N VAL A 30 -37.80 -0.98 -5.71
CA VAL A 30 -38.40 -0.79 -7.04
C VAL A 30 -39.34 -1.94 -7.38
N GLY A 31 -38.90 -3.19 -7.16
CA GLY A 31 -39.74 -4.37 -7.41
C GLY A 31 -41.03 -4.35 -6.59
N GLN A 32 -40.97 -3.94 -5.32
CA GLN A 32 -42.15 -3.81 -4.47
C GLN A 32 -43.10 -2.71 -4.96
N ALA A 33 -42.58 -1.56 -5.40
CA ALA A 33 -43.40 -0.49 -5.94
C ALA A 33 -44.07 -0.85 -7.28
N ASP A 34 -43.41 -1.64 -8.11
CA ASP A 34 -43.94 -2.11 -9.39
C ASP A 34 -44.95 -3.25 -9.22
N ALA A 35 -44.87 -4.03 -8.14
CA ALA A 35 -45.82 -5.10 -7.81
C ALA A 35 -47.19 -4.60 -7.30
N VAL A 36 -47.33 -3.31 -6.95
CA VAL A 36 -48.59 -2.80 -6.40
C VAL A 36 -49.68 -2.75 -7.48
N HIS A 37 -50.79 -3.44 -7.23
CA HIS A 37 -51.87 -3.64 -8.21
C HIS A 37 -52.78 -2.41 -8.44
N TRP A 38 -52.76 -1.41 -7.55
CA TRP A 38 -53.60 -0.23 -7.70
C TRP A 38 -53.06 0.74 -8.77
N LYS A 39 -53.97 1.51 -9.39
CA LYS A 39 -53.66 2.43 -10.49
C LYS A 39 -54.19 3.82 -10.20
N GLY A 40 -53.62 4.82 -10.88
CA GLY A 40 -53.99 6.22 -10.78
C GLY A 40 -52.85 7.10 -10.28
N LEU A 41 -53.12 8.40 -10.16
CA LEU A 41 -52.13 9.43 -9.87
C LEU A 41 -51.29 9.15 -8.61
N ALA A 42 -51.92 8.63 -7.55
CA ALA A 42 -51.23 8.29 -6.31
C ALA A 42 -50.24 7.13 -6.48
N ALA A 43 -50.61 6.11 -7.26
CA ALA A 43 -49.75 4.97 -7.55
C ALA A 43 -48.55 5.39 -8.41
N ASP A 44 -48.77 6.29 -9.36
CA ASP A 44 -47.71 6.81 -10.23
C ASP A 44 -46.75 7.74 -9.48
N ALA A 45 -47.28 8.60 -8.59
CA ALA A 45 -46.47 9.42 -7.69
C ALA A 45 -45.62 8.57 -6.73
N MET A 46 -46.19 7.50 -6.17
CA MET A 46 -45.46 6.54 -5.33
C MET A 46 -44.32 5.88 -6.12
N ARG A 47 -44.59 5.33 -7.31
CA ARG A 47 -43.58 4.70 -8.17
C ARG A 47 -42.47 5.68 -8.56
N HIS A 48 -42.81 6.91 -8.91
CA HIS A 48 -41.83 7.95 -9.22
C HIS A 48 -40.90 8.21 -8.03
N ARG A 49 -41.47 8.48 -6.85
CA ARG A 49 -40.69 8.74 -5.62
C ARG A 49 -39.82 7.54 -5.21
N THR A 50 -40.31 6.32 -5.38
CA THR A 50 -39.52 5.11 -5.13
C THR A 50 -38.32 5.02 -6.07
N ARG A 51 -38.50 5.32 -7.36
CA ARG A 51 -37.39 5.34 -8.33
C ARG A 51 -36.35 6.40 -7.99
N GLU A 52 -36.76 7.59 -7.58
CA GLU A 52 -35.84 8.63 -7.10
C GLU A 52 -35.04 8.18 -5.88
N ARG A 53 -35.72 7.53 -4.90
CA ARG A 53 -35.05 7.02 -3.70
C ARG A 53 -34.08 5.89 -4.03
N ALA A 54 -34.48 4.95 -4.90
CA ALA A 54 -33.62 3.88 -5.36
C ALA A 54 -32.39 4.43 -6.11
N ALA A 55 -32.56 5.48 -6.93
CA ALA A 55 -31.43 6.16 -7.57
C ALA A 55 -30.47 6.79 -6.53
N ALA A 56 -31.00 7.39 -5.46
CA ALA A 56 -30.16 7.90 -4.37
C ALA A 56 -29.37 6.80 -3.64
N LEU A 57 -30.02 5.66 -3.37
CA LEU A 57 -29.34 4.49 -2.78
C LEU A 57 -28.22 3.98 -3.70
N ARG A 58 -28.48 3.83 -5.00
CA ARG A 58 -27.46 3.38 -5.97
C ARG A 58 -26.27 4.35 -6.04
N ARG A 59 -26.50 5.66 -5.93
CA ARG A 59 -25.40 6.64 -5.81
C ARG A 59 -24.58 6.44 -4.53
N SER A 60 -25.24 6.19 -3.40
CA SER A 60 -24.56 5.89 -2.14
C SER A 60 -23.71 4.63 -2.24
N ALA A 61 -24.21 3.57 -2.88
CA ALA A 61 -23.45 2.36 -3.14
C ALA A 61 -22.20 2.64 -4.00
N GLY A 62 -22.32 3.47 -5.05
CA GLY A 62 -21.17 3.91 -5.84
C GLY A 62 -20.09 4.60 -5.01
N LEU A 63 -20.48 5.48 -4.08
CA LEU A 63 -19.52 6.12 -3.17
C LEU A 63 -18.79 5.12 -2.24
N HIS A 64 -19.43 4.01 -1.86
CA HIS A 64 -18.77 2.98 -1.06
C HIS A 64 -17.74 2.20 -1.87
N GLU A 65 -18.03 1.94 -3.15
CA GLU A 65 -17.07 1.31 -4.06
C GLU A 65 -15.88 2.23 -4.37
N ASP A 66 -16.14 3.50 -4.66
CA ASP A 66 -15.07 4.49 -4.89
C ASP A 66 -14.15 4.58 -3.66
N ALA A 67 -14.72 4.56 -2.45
CA ALA A 67 -13.95 4.55 -1.22
C ALA A 67 -13.17 3.24 -1.03
N ALA A 68 -13.77 2.08 -1.34
CA ALA A 68 -13.08 0.79 -1.29
C ALA A 68 -11.89 0.74 -2.25
N ASP A 69 -12.05 1.24 -3.48
CA ASP A 69 -10.99 1.29 -4.49
C ASP A 69 -9.85 2.23 -4.05
N ALA A 70 -10.18 3.37 -3.46
CA ALA A 70 -9.18 4.28 -2.89
C ALA A 70 -8.37 3.63 -1.74
N LEU A 71 -9.03 2.86 -0.87
CA LEU A 71 -8.38 2.13 0.22
C LEU A 71 -7.45 1.03 -0.32
N ASP A 72 -7.88 0.26 -1.32
CA ASP A 72 -7.03 -0.77 -1.92
C ASP A 72 -5.82 -0.16 -2.63
N HIS A 73 -6.02 0.94 -3.36
CA HIS A 73 -4.91 1.68 -3.96
C HIS A 73 -3.91 2.14 -2.91
N HIS A 74 -4.40 2.69 -1.79
CA HIS A 74 -3.55 3.10 -0.69
C HIS A 74 -2.79 1.92 -0.06
N ALA A 75 -3.46 0.79 0.17
CA ALA A 75 -2.84 -0.42 0.69
C ALA A 75 -1.71 -0.92 -0.22
N HIS A 76 -1.93 -0.91 -1.55
CA HIS A 76 -0.91 -1.27 -2.53
C HIS A 76 0.30 -0.33 -2.48
N GLU A 77 0.08 0.98 -2.39
CA GLU A 77 1.19 1.94 -2.33
C GLU A 77 1.98 1.79 -1.03
N VAL A 78 1.32 1.54 0.11
CA VAL A 78 1.99 1.27 1.37
C VAL A 78 2.85 0.01 1.29
N ASP A 79 2.34 -1.07 0.70
CA ASP A 79 3.11 -2.31 0.53
C ASP A 79 4.29 -2.11 -0.42
N ARG A 80 4.09 -1.39 -1.53
CA ARG A 80 5.19 -1.01 -2.43
C ARG A 80 6.30 -0.25 -1.70
N LEU A 81 5.94 0.73 -0.88
CA LEU A 81 6.92 1.49 -0.11
C LEU A 81 7.64 0.62 0.92
N LYS A 82 6.95 -0.32 1.57
CA LYS A 82 7.57 -1.31 2.48
C LYS A 82 8.55 -2.20 1.74
N ASP A 83 8.20 -2.68 0.56
CA ASP A 83 9.08 -3.51 -0.27
C ASP A 83 10.33 -2.75 -0.72
N LEU A 84 10.18 -1.48 -1.09
CA LEU A 84 11.30 -0.60 -1.42
C LEU A 84 12.23 -0.39 -0.23
N ILE A 85 11.68 -0.08 0.95
CA ILE A 85 12.46 0.05 2.18
C ILE A 85 13.24 -1.24 2.46
N ALA A 86 12.57 -2.39 2.41
CA ALA A 86 13.20 -3.68 2.65
C ALA A 86 14.28 -4.01 1.60
N ALA A 87 14.11 -3.60 0.35
CA ALA A 87 15.11 -3.78 -0.70
C ALA A 87 16.36 -2.90 -0.47
N ILE A 88 16.16 -1.63 -0.10
CA ILE A 88 17.25 -0.71 0.25
C ILE A 88 17.99 -1.24 1.48
N GLU A 89 17.27 -1.65 2.52
CA GLU A 89 17.83 -2.27 3.72
C GLU A 89 18.75 -3.43 3.38
N ARG A 90 18.26 -4.43 2.64
CA ARG A 90 19.07 -5.61 2.25
C ARG A 90 20.31 -5.20 1.46
N LYS A 91 20.18 -4.25 0.53
CA LYS A 91 21.30 -3.80 -0.28
C LYS A 91 22.37 -3.09 0.54
N VAL A 92 21.96 -2.17 1.42
CA VAL A 92 22.90 -1.43 2.27
C VAL A 92 23.59 -2.36 3.26
N HIS A 93 22.87 -3.29 3.88
CA HIS A 93 23.49 -4.30 4.75
C HIS A 93 24.53 -5.14 3.98
N GLY A 94 24.20 -5.63 2.78
CA GLY A 94 25.16 -6.37 1.96
C GLY A 94 26.39 -5.55 1.54
N LEU A 95 26.24 -4.24 1.29
CA LEU A 95 27.37 -3.35 0.99
C LEU A 95 28.27 -3.15 2.22
N ILE A 96 27.68 -2.96 3.41
CA ILE A 96 28.43 -2.79 4.67
C ILE A 96 29.18 -4.09 5.01
N GLU A 97 28.51 -5.24 4.93
CA GLU A 97 29.13 -6.55 5.17
C GLU A 97 30.29 -6.79 4.20
N GLY A 98 30.06 -6.58 2.90
CA GLY A 98 31.12 -6.74 1.90
C GLY A 98 32.29 -5.75 2.09
N ALA A 99 32.04 -4.51 2.52
CA ALA A 99 33.10 -3.56 2.84
C ALA A 99 33.91 -3.98 4.08
N ARG A 100 33.24 -4.50 5.11
CA ARG A 100 33.90 -5.02 6.31
C ARG A 100 34.75 -6.24 6.02
N ASP A 101 34.27 -7.17 5.21
CA ASP A 101 35.04 -8.35 4.80
C ASP A 101 36.32 -7.95 4.05
N ARG A 102 36.21 -7.01 3.09
CA ARG A 102 37.39 -6.48 2.37
C ARG A 102 38.39 -5.77 3.29
N LEU A 103 37.91 -4.99 4.26
CA LEU A 103 38.78 -4.32 5.24
C LEU A 103 39.48 -5.34 6.16
N ALA A 104 38.78 -6.40 6.56
CA ALA A 104 39.35 -7.48 7.37
C ALA A 104 40.44 -8.25 6.59
N ASP A 105 40.17 -8.60 5.33
CA ASP A 105 41.12 -9.28 4.44
C ASP A 105 42.40 -8.45 4.21
N LEU A 106 42.26 -7.13 4.02
CA LEU A 106 43.39 -6.21 3.94
C LEU A 106 44.20 -6.18 5.24
N GLY A 107 43.53 -6.22 6.40
CA GLY A 107 44.18 -6.29 7.70
C GLY A 107 45.00 -7.58 7.89
N HIS A 108 44.48 -8.73 7.46
CA HIS A 108 45.20 -10.00 7.49
C HIS A 108 46.36 -10.04 6.49
N GLY A 109 46.19 -9.57 5.26
CA GLY A 109 47.26 -9.51 4.25
C GLY A 109 48.43 -8.58 4.61
N LEU A 110 48.18 -7.56 5.44
CA LEU A 110 49.23 -6.67 5.98
C LEU A 110 50.12 -7.38 7.01
N VAL A 111 49.56 -8.34 7.76
CA VAL A 111 50.31 -9.18 8.72
C VAL A 111 51.16 -10.22 7.98
N ASP A 112 50.69 -10.72 6.82
CA ASP A 112 51.40 -11.70 5.97
C ASP A 112 52.41 -11.08 4.97
N GLY A 113 52.68 -9.78 5.04
CA GLY A 113 53.87 -9.16 4.44
C GLY A 113 53.78 -8.78 2.96
N LEU A 114 52.57 -8.66 2.37
CA LEU A 114 52.40 -8.25 0.96
C LEU A 114 51.89 -6.80 0.81
N ARG A 115 52.44 -6.14 -0.23
CA ARG A 115 52.25 -4.78 -0.76
C ARG A 115 51.02 -4.02 -0.24
N LYS A 116 51.26 -2.85 0.37
CA LYS A 116 50.28 -1.81 0.76
C LYS A 116 49.22 -1.56 -0.32
N VAL A 117 48.09 -2.26 -0.23
CA VAL A 117 46.85 -1.84 -0.87
C VAL A 117 46.17 -0.92 0.14
N LEU A 118 46.08 0.37 -0.18
CA LEU A 118 45.35 1.33 0.64
C LEU A 118 43.86 0.93 0.62
N PRO A 119 43.15 1.02 1.76
CA PRO A 119 41.71 0.76 1.76
C PRO A 119 41.01 1.74 0.83
N ASP A 120 40.00 1.25 0.10
CA ASP A 120 39.16 2.12 -0.72
C ASP A 120 38.46 3.14 0.19
N ALA A 121 38.42 4.41 -0.24
CA ALA A 121 37.72 5.47 0.48
C ALA A 121 36.23 5.14 0.63
N GLY A 122 35.65 4.38 -0.31
CA GLY A 122 34.27 3.89 -0.22
C GLY A 122 34.05 2.93 0.94
N ASP A 123 34.98 1.99 1.18
CA ASP A 123 34.84 0.99 2.24
C ASP A 123 34.94 1.63 3.64
N GLN A 124 35.77 2.66 3.79
CA GLN A 124 35.86 3.42 5.05
C GLN A 124 34.60 4.26 5.33
N LEU A 125 33.94 4.78 4.29
CA LEU A 125 32.68 5.51 4.44
C LEU A 125 31.53 4.57 4.80
N LEU A 126 31.47 3.39 4.19
CA LEU A 126 30.46 2.36 4.49
C LEU A 126 30.60 1.82 5.91
N ASP A 127 31.81 1.64 6.43
CA ASP A 127 32.01 1.17 7.81
C ASP A 127 31.54 2.20 8.87
N ARG A 128 31.62 3.49 8.55
CA ARG A 128 31.16 4.60 9.42
C ARG A 128 29.68 4.95 9.24
N PHE A 129 29.02 4.39 8.24
CA PHE A 129 27.61 4.66 7.96
C PHE A 129 26.74 4.10 9.08
N VAL A 130 25.83 4.93 9.61
CA VAL A 130 24.85 4.52 10.62
C VAL A 130 23.51 4.30 9.92
N PRO A 131 23.09 3.03 9.72
CA PRO A 131 21.84 2.75 9.01
C PRO A 131 20.61 3.20 9.84
N PRO A 132 19.55 3.71 9.19
CA PRO A 132 18.28 3.96 9.86
C PRO A 132 17.71 2.67 10.50
N PRO A 133 16.83 2.78 11.50
CA PRO A 133 16.13 1.62 12.05
C PRO A 133 15.34 0.85 10.98
N PRO A 134 15.21 -0.48 11.09
CA PRO A 134 14.42 -1.26 10.15
C PRO A 134 12.98 -0.77 10.01
N GLY A 135 12.46 -0.75 8.80
CA GLY A 135 11.12 -0.30 8.43
C GLY A 135 10.90 1.21 8.51
N ASN A 136 11.95 2.02 8.69
CA ASN A 136 11.84 3.48 8.77
C ASN A 136 11.80 4.13 7.38
N LYS A 137 10.94 5.13 7.16
CA LYS A 137 10.85 5.87 5.88
C LYS A 137 12.15 6.56 5.49
N ALA A 138 13.03 6.89 6.44
CA ALA A 138 14.35 7.46 6.16
C ALA A 138 15.20 6.58 5.22
N TRP A 139 14.90 5.27 5.12
CA TRP A 139 15.51 4.40 4.10
C TRP A 139 15.24 4.85 2.67
N LEU A 140 14.10 5.51 2.38
CA LEU A 140 13.79 6.04 1.06
C LEU A 140 14.66 7.25 0.66
N ASP A 141 15.32 7.89 1.63
CA ASP A 141 16.23 9.01 1.40
C ASP A 141 17.70 8.56 1.26
N VAL A 142 17.99 7.26 1.44
CA VAL A 142 19.34 6.71 1.32
C VAL A 142 19.68 6.52 -0.16
N ASP A 143 20.71 7.23 -0.62
CA ASP A 143 21.23 7.08 -1.98
C ASP A 143 22.18 5.88 -2.06
N VAL A 144 21.82 4.87 -2.85
CA VAL A 144 22.61 3.63 -3.00
C VAL A 144 22.94 3.40 -4.46
N PRO A 145 24.23 3.36 -4.86
CA PRO A 145 24.64 3.16 -6.24
C PRO A 145 23.98 1.93 -6.89
N GLY A 146 23.23 2.13 -7.98
CA GLY A 146 22.55 1.06 -8.74
C GLY A 146 21.13 0.70 -8.28
N LEU A 147 20.52 1.47 -7.37
CA LEU A 147 19.06 1.55 -7.23
C LEU A 147 18.68 2.92 -7.79
N GLY A 148 18.47 3.00 -9.11
CA GLY A 148 18.11 4.26 -9.76
C GLY A 148 16.83 4.83 -9.15
N ARG A 149 16.76 6.15 -9.04
CA ARG A 149 15.56 6.89 -8.63
C ARG A 149 14.44 6.70 -9.64
#